data_AF-A0AAE1R5H2-F1
#
_entry.id   AF-A0AAE1R5H2-F1
#
_cell.length_a   1.000
_cell.length_b   1.000
_cell.length_c   1.000
_cell.angle_alpha   90.00
_cell.angle_beta   90.00
_cell.angle_gamma   90.00
#
_symmetry.space_group_name_H-M   'P 1'
#
loop_
_entity.id
_entity.type
_entity.pdbx_description
1 polymer ?
#
loop_
_entity_poly.entity_id
_entity_poly.type
_entity_poly.pdbx_seq_one_letter_code
_entity_poly.pdbx_strand_id
1 'polypeptide(L)' 'MKCALCDRLRNGDKGQYLFMPYNPKDHWILIVFNMKRNEVFYLYPLGKAPDTDLERLLNMY' A
#
# COMPACT_ATOMS: atom_id res chain seq x y z
N MET A 1 6.69 -6.56 18.67
CA MET A 1 6.99 -5.39 17.81
C MET A 1 5.66 -4.86 17.29
N LYS A 2 5.28 -3.60 17.57
CA LYS A 2 4.03 -3.02 17.05
C LYS A 2 4.24 -2.52 15.62
N CYS A 3 3.41 -2.97 14.69
CA CYS A 3 3.43 -2.52 13.31
C CYS A 3 2.58 -1.24 13.20
N ALA A 4 3.23 -0.07 13.22
CA ALA A 4 2.54 1.22 13.18
C ALA A 4 1.66 1.40 11.93
N LEU A 5 2.08 0.85 10.79
CA LEU A 5 1.26 0.83 9.56
C LEU A 5 0.01 -0.03 9.75
N CYS A 6 0.17 -1.24 10.31
CA CYS A 6 -0.94 -2.14 10.58
C CYS A 6 -1.95 -1.53 11.56
N ASP A 7 -1.47 -0.80 12.58
CA ASP A 7 -2.34 -0.11 13.53
C ASP A 7 -3.10 1.04 12.86
N ARG A 8 -2.49 1.77 11.93
CA ARG A 8 -3.18 2.80 11.14
C ARG A 8 -4.19 2.21 10.15
N LEU A 9 -3.87 1.09 9.52
CA LEU A 9 -4.78 0.42 8.59
C LEU A 9 -5.99 -0.18 9.33
N ARG A 10 -5.80 -0.72 10.54
CA ARG A 10 -6.90 -1.28 11.34
C ARG A 10 -7.81 -0.21 11.96
N ASN A 11 -7.23 0.91 12.39
CA ASN A 11 -7.94 1.95 13.14
C ASN A 11 -8.29 3.18 12.30
N GLY A 12 -7.87 3.23 11.03
CA GLY A 12 -8.16 4.34 10.13
C GLY A 12 -9.65 4.44 9.81
N ASP A 13 -10.15 5.65 9.61
CA ASP A 13 -11.55 5.86 9.25
C ASP A 13 -11.85 5.21 7.91
N LYS A 14 -12.94 4.45 7.84
CA LYS A 14 -13.44 3.79 6.62
C LYS A 14 -13.87 4.78 5.52
N GLY A 15 -13.67 6.08 5.67
CA GLY A 15 -13.88 7.08 4.62
C GLY A 15 -12.60 7.57 3.96
N GLN A 16 -11.43 7.15 4.46
CA GLN A 16 -10.15 7.74 4.09
C GLN A 16 -9.40 6.94 3.04
N TYR A 17 -8.51 7.63 2.33
CA TYR A 17 -7.45 7.03 1.54
C TYR A 17 -6.13 7.20 2.29
N LEU A 18 -5.35 6.13 2.38
CA LEU A 18 -3.97 6.19 2.85
C LEU A 18 -3.03 6.15 1.64
N PHE A 19 -2.17 7.14 1.54
CA PHE A 19 -1.16 7.23 0.49
C PHE A 19 0.20 6.87 1.06
N MET A 20 0.83 5.84 0.51
CA MET A 20 2.14 5.35 0.93
C MET A 20 3.10 5.40 -0.26
N PRO A 21 3.94 6.45 -0.37
CA PRO A 21 5.08 6.39 -1.27
C PRO A 21 6.02 5.28 -0.79
N TYR A 22 6.39 4.37 -1.68
CA TYR A 22 7.29 3.27 -1.39
C TYR A 22 8.39 3.26 -2.45
N ASN A 23 9.63 3.06 -2.02
CA ASN A 23 10.77 2.94 -2.93
C ASN A 23 11.44 1.58 -2.73
N PRO A 24 11.02 0.55 -3.48
CA PRO A 24 11.79 -0.68 -3.55
C PRO A 24 13.06 -0.38 -4.34
N LYS A 25 14.14 -0.08 -3.60
CA LYS A 25 15.48 0.25 -4.12
C LYS A 25 15.52 1.64 -4.77
N ASP A 26 15.35 1.73 -6.09
CA ASP A 26 15.67 2.94 -6.88
C ASP A 26 14.49 3.46 -7.73
N HIS A 27 13.27 3.02 -7.44
CA HIS A 27 12.09 3.45 -8.17
C HIS A 27 10.91 3.75 -7.24
N TRP A 28 10.48 5.02 -7.19
CA TRP A 28 9.31 5.41 -6.41
C TRP A 28 8.01 4.93 -7.04
N ILE A 29 7.21 4.29 -6.20
CA ILE A 29 5.83 3.89 -6.49
C ILE A 29 4.89 4.56 -5.50
N LEU A 30 3.60 4.59 -5.85
CA LEU A 30 2.56 4.99 -4.92
C LEU A 30 1.61 3.83 -4.66
N ILE A 31 1.52 3.42 -3.39
CA ILE A 31 0.51 2.48 -2.92
C ILE A 31 -0.62 3.30 -2.32
N VAL A 32 -1.85 3.03 -2.76
CA VAL A 32 -3.06 3.73 -2.27
C VAL A 32 -3.98 2.70 -1.63
N PHE A 33 -4.21 2.84 -0.33
CA PHE A 33 -5.19 2.03 0.38
C PHE A 33 -6.52 2.78 0.41
N ASN A 34 -7.54 2.17 -0.18
CA ASN A 34 -8.92 2.62 -0.03
C ASN A 34 -9.53 1.93 1.18
N MET A 35 -9.47 2.62 2.33
CA MET A 35 -9.93 2.06 3.61
C MET A 35 -11.45 1.83 3.63
N LYS A 36 -12.21 2.48 2.74
CA LYS A 36 -13.65 2.29 2.60
C LYS A 36 -14.01 0.95 1.98
N ARG A 37 -13.31 0.60 0.90
CA ARG A 37 -13.62 -0.56 0.07
C ARG A 37 -12.72 -1.75 0.39
N ASN A 38 -11.74 -1.57 1.26
CA ASN A 38 -10.68 -2.54 1.53
C ASN A 38 -9.96 -2.96 0.24
N GLU A 39 -9.66 -1.98 -0.60
CA GLU A 39 -8.96 -2.18 -1.87
C GLU A 39 -7.58 -1.52 -1.77
N VAL A 40 -6.58 -2.14 -2.42
CA VAL A 40 -5.26 -1.55 -2.56
C VAL A 40 -4.96 -1.33 -4.04
N PHE A 41 -4.61 -0.09 -4.38
CA PHE A 41 -4.19 0.28 -5.72
C PHE A 41 -2.69 0.50 -5.75
N TYR A 42 -2.12 0.14 -6.90
CA TYR A 42 -0.72 0.28 -7.19
C TYR A 42 -0.56 1.22 -8.38
N LEU A 43 0.05 2.37 -8.15
CA LEU A 43 0.43 3.29 -9.22
C LEU A 43 1.92 3.16 -9.49
N TYR A 44 2.21 2.57 -10.64
CA TYR A 44 3.57 2.38 -11.14
C TYR A 44 3.80 3.24 -12.38
N PRO A 45 4.61 4.32 -12.26
CA PRO A 45 4.81 5.27 -13.36
C PRO A 45 5.41 4.66 -14.62
N LEU A 46 6.16 3.55 -14.51
CA LEU A 46 6.89 2.95 -15.63
C LEU A 46 6.19 1.74 -16.27
N GLY A 47 4.89 1.51 -15.98
CA GLY A 47 4.07 0.44 -16.56
C GLY A 47 4.54 -1.02 -16.35
N LYS A 48 5.41 -1.33 -15.38
CA LYS A 48 5.83 -2.70 -15.04
C LYS A 48 4.95 -3.31 -13.94
N ALA A 49 4.95 -4.64 -13.91
CA ALA A 49 4.34 -5.41 -12.82
C ALA A 49 4.98 -5.08 -11.46
N PRO A 50 4.23 -5.22 -10.35
CA PRO A 50 4.77 -5.10 -8.99
C PRO A 50 5.90 -6.10 -8.72
N ASP A 51 6.84 -5.73 -7.86
CA ASP A 51 7.87 -6.66 -7.39
C ASP A 51 7.32 -7.67 -6.37
N THR A 52 8.07 -8.75 -6.13
CA THR A 52 7.64 -9.87 -5.29
C THR A 52 7.41 -9.49 -3.82
N ASP A 53 8.14 -8.50 -3.29
CA ASP A 53 7.97 -8.06 -1.91
C ASP A 53 6.68 -7.25 -1.76
N LEU A 54 6.36 -6.44 -2.77
CA LEU A 54 5.11 -5.73 -2.84
C LEU A 54 3.91 -6.66 -3.06
N GLU A 55 4.01 -7.65 -3.96
CA GLU A 55 2.95 -8.65 -4.15
C GLU A 55 2.60 -9.34 -2.82
N ARG A 56 3.61 -9.68 -2.01
CA ARG A 56 3.41 -10.23 -0.67
C ARG A 56 2.72 -9.26 0.27
N LEU A 57 3.09 -7.97 0.23
CA LEU A 57 2.45 -6.93 1.04
C LEU A 57 0.97 -6.74 0.67
N LEU A 58 0.64 -6.80 -0.62
CA LEU A 58 -0.72 -6.69 -1.12
C LEU A 58 -1.57 -7.92 -0.75
N ASN A 59 -1.03 -9.13 -0.85
CA ASN A 59 -1.75 -10.37 -0.54
C ASN A 59 -2.02 -10.59 0.97
N MET A 60 -1.44 -9.76 1.84
CA MET A 60 -1.71 -9.81 3.28
C MET A 60 -2.92 -8.96 3.72
N TYR A 61 -3.54 -8.20 2.81
CA TYR A 61 -4.64 -7.28 3.07
C TYR A 61 -5.81 -7.48 2.11
#